data_AF-A0A7C5GUU0-F1
#
_entry.id   AF-A0A7C5GUU0-F1
#
_cell.length_a   1.000
_cell.length_b   1.000
_cell.length_c   1.000
_cell.angle_alpha   90.00
_cell.angle_beta   90.00
_cell.angle_gamma   90.00
#
_symmetry.space_group_name_H-M   'P 1'
#
loop_
_entity.id
_entity.type
_entity.pdbx_description
1 polymer ?
#
loop_
_entity_poly.entity_id
_entity_poly.type
_entity_poly.pdbx_seq_one_letter_code
_entity_poly.pdbx_strand_id
1 'polypeptide(L)'
;MENVRIKARVAKSNVIMILSTLAALYGIVFLGWILVSIIYHGYEYLNLDFFTKDPAPPGMPGGGLRMAFVGQFLITTIAAFIGTPIGIMAGIFLAEYGRGTWWAMFV
;
A
#
# COMPACT_ATOMS: atom_id res chain seq x y z
N MET A 1 -2.01 -43.28 -13.27
CA MET A 1 -0.92 -42.53 -12.58
C MET A 1 -1.04 -41.01 -12.77
N GLU A 2 -1.48 -40.52 -13.93
CA GLU A 2 -1.63 -39.08 -14.23
C GLU A 2 -2.72 -38.36 -13.39
N ASN A 3 -3.87 -38.99 -13.21
CA ASN A 3 -4.99 -38.43 -12.42
C ASN A 3 -4.64 -38.18 -10.94
N VAL A 4 -3.73 -38.95 -10.36
CA VAL A 4 -3.28 -38.77 -8.96
C VAL A 4 -2.41 -37.52 -8.83
N ARG A 5 -1.54 -37.27 -9.82
CA ARG A 5 -0.68 -36.06 -9.85
C ARG A 5 -1.51 -34.79 -10.04
N ILE A 6 -2.57 -34.85 -10.85
CA ILE A 6 -3.50 -33.73 -11.05
C ILE A 6 -4.29 -33.44 -9.76
N LYS A 7 -4.89 -34.47 -9.12
CA LYS A 7 -5.61 -34.30 -7.85
C LYS A 7 -4.75 -33.68 -6.75
N ALA A 8 -3.48 -34.10 -6.65
CA ALA A 8 -2.54 -33.53 -5.69
C ALA A 8 -2.21 -32.05 -5.98
N ARG A 9 -2.12 -31.65 -7.26
CA ARG A 9 -1.91 -30.24 -7.66
C ARG A 9 -3.13 -29.39 -7.34
N VAL A 10 -4.33 -29.88 -7.63
CA VAL A 10 -5.59 -29.17 -7.34
C VAL A 10 -5.79 -29.01 -5.84
N ALA A 11 -5.49 -30.04 -5.03
CA ALA A 11 -5.56 -29.95 -3.58
C ALA A 11 -4.62 -28.87 -3.01
N LYS A 12 -3.35 -28.84 -3.47
CA LYS A 12 -2.39 -27.80 -3.08
C LYS A 12 -2.85 -26.41 -3.51
N SER A 13 -3.36 -26.27 -4.73
CA SER A 13 -3.88 -25.01 -5.24
C SER A 13 -5.05 -24.50 -4.39
N ASN A 14 -5.98 -25.37 -4.01
CA ASN A 14 -7.12 -25.01 -3.18
C ASN A 14 -6.69 -24.60 -1.76
N VAL A 15 -5.73 -25.31 -1.17
CA VAL A 15 -5.17 -24.95 0.15
C VAL A 15 -4.53 -23.56 0.10
N ILE A 16 -3.68 -23.30 -0.90
CA ILE A 16 -3.04 -21.99 -1.07
C ILE A 16 -4.10 -20.90 -1.27
N MET A 17 -5.11 -21.15 -2.11
CA MET A 17 -6.19 -20.18 -2.37
C MET A 17 -6.99 -19.84 -1.11
N ILE A 18 -7.30 -20.83 -0.28
CA ILE A 18 -7.99 -20.61 1.01
C ILE A 18 -7.09 -19.80 1.94
N LEU A 19 -5.81 -20.15 2.07
CA LEU A 19 -4.87 -19.42 2.92
C LEU A 19 -4.69 -17.96 2.47
N SER A 20 -4.55 -17.72 1.16
CA SER A 20 -4.46 -16.37 0.60
C SER A 20 -5.74 -15.56 0.84
N THR A 21 -6.91 -16.18 0.68
CA THR A 21 -8.20 -15.53 0.98
C THR A 21 -8.32 -15.18 2.45
N LEU A 22 -7.94 -16.10 3.35
CA LEU A 22 -7.96 -15.86 4.79
C LEU A 22 -6.98 -14.75 5.20
N ALA A 23 -5.78 -14.73 4.62
CA ALA A 23 -4.81 -13.66 4.85
C ALA A 23 -5.32 -12.29 4.38
N ALA A 24 -5.96 -12.23 3.21
CA ALA A 24 -6.59 -11.02 2.69
C ALA A 24 -7.74 -10.55 3.60
N LEU A 25 -8.64 -11.46 4.00
CA LEU A 25 -9.73 -11.16 4.93
C LEU A 25 -9.22 -10.65 6.27
N TYR A 26 -8.16 -11.26 6.80
CA TYR A 26 -7.51 -10.80 8.01
C TYR A 26 -7.05 -9.34 7.86
N GLY A 27 -6.34 -9.00 6.78
CA GLY A 27 -5.94 -7.61 6.49
C GLY A 27 -7.13 -6.65 6.37
N ILE A 28 -8.21 -7.07 5.70
CA ILE A 28 -9.43 -6.28 5.54
C ILE A 28 -10.10 -6.00 6.90
N VAL A 29 -10.10 -6.97 7.81
CA VAL A 29 -10.65 -6.78 9.18
C VAL A 29 -9.88 -5.69 9.91
N PHE A 30 -8.55 -5.69 9.88
CA PHE A 30 -7.73 -4.64 10.51
C PHE A 30 -7.92 -3.28 9.84
N LEU A 31 -7.97 -3.24 8.51
CA LEU A 31 -8.24 -2.01 7.77
C LEU A 31 -9.61 -1.43 8.17
N GLY A 32 -10.64 -2.26 8.20
CA GLY A 32 -11.99 -1.89 8.63
C GLY A 32 -12.01 -1.37 10.06
N TRP A 33 -11.33 -2.03 10.99
CA TRP A 33 -11.20 -1.57 12.37
C TRP A 33 -10.54 -0.18 12.43
N ILE A 34 -9.40 0.01 11.77
CA ILE A 34 -8.71 1.31 11.78
C ILE A 34 -9.61 2.41 11.20
N LEU A 35 -10.30 2.16 10.08
CA LEU A 35 -11.23 3.14 9.50
C LEU A 35 -12.37 3.50 10.47
N VAL A 36 -13.00 2.51 11.10
CA VAL A 36 -14.07 2.76 12.08
C VAL A 36 -13.53 3.56 13.26
N SER A 37 -12.33 3.23 13.76
CA SER A 37 -11.69 3.94 14.86
C SER A 37 -11.42 5.41 14.51
N ILE A 38 -10.91 5.69 13.31
CA ILE A 38 -10.64 7.05 12.82
C ILE A 38 -11.94 7.84 12.72
N ILE A 39 -13.01 7.26 12.19
CA ILE A 39 -14.30 7.94 12.08
C ILE A 39 -14.87 8.22 13.47
N TYR A 40 -14.88 7.22 14.36
CA TYR A 40 -15.44 7.34 15.70
C TYR A 40 -14.75 8.41 16.56
N HIS A 41 -13.43 8.54 16.46
CA HIS A 41 -12.68 9.55 17.22
C HIS A 41 -12.49 10.87 16.47
N GLY A 42 -12.61 10.86 15.14
CA GLY A 42 -12.26 11.97 14.28
C GLY A 42 -13.43 12.79 13.75
N TYR A 43 -14.67 12.30 13.84
CA TYR A 43 -15.82 12.99 13.22
C TYR A 43 -16.05 14.40 13.77
N GLU A 44 -15.79 14.64 15.05
CA GLU A 44 -15.92 15.96 15.69
C GLU A 44 -14.95 17.00 15.12
N TYR A 45 -13.84 16.54 14.54
CA TYR A 45 -12.78 17.37 13.98
C TYR A 45 -12.90 17.54 12.46
N LEU A 46 -13.89 16.92 11.80
CA LEU A 46 -14.13 17.09 10.36
C LEU A 46 -14.81 18.44 10.07
N ASN A 47 -14.01 19.49 9.98
CA ASN A 47 -14.44 20.83 9.60
C ASN A 47 -13.47 21.46 8.59
N LEU A 48 -13.79 22.64 8.06
CA LEU A 48 -12.91 23.35 7.11
C LEU A 48 -11.56 23.75 7.72
N ASP A 49 -11.52 23.98 9.04
CA ASP A 49 -10.29 24.33 9.75
C ASP A 49 -9.29 23.18 9.77
N PHE A 50 -9.76 21.93 9.84
CA PHE A 50 -8.91 20.73 9.77
C PHE A 50 -8.05 20.66 8.49
N PHE A 51 -8.58 21.13 7.36
CA PHE A 51 -7.86 21.10 6.08
C PHE A 51 -7.01 22.35 5.84
N THR A 52 -7.41 23.50 6.39
CA THR A 52 -6.85 24.81 6.03
C THR A 52 -5.93 25.40 7.09
N LYS A 53 -6.09 25.03 8.35
CA LYS A 53 -5.25 25.54 9.45
C LYS A 53 -4.03 24.66 9.69
N ASP A 54 -3.00 25.31 10.20
CA ASP A 54 -1.77 24.66 10.64
C ASP A 54 -1.99 23.93 11.97
N PRO A 55 -1.18 22.90 12.28
CA PRO A 55 -1.28 22.18 13.53
C PRO A 55 -1.04 23.13 14.71
N ALA A 56 -1.94 23.10 15.68
CA ALA A 56 -1.77 23.87 16.91
C ALA A 56 -0.69 23.24 17.80
N PRO A 57 0.02 24.04 18.61
CA PRO A 57 0.93 23.52 19.62
C PRO A 57 0.23 22.58 20.61
N PRO A 58 0.96 21.63 21.23
CA PRO A 58 0.39 20.72 22.22
C PRO A 58 -0.30 21.47 23.36
N GLY A 59 -1.52 21.05 23.72
CA GLY A 59 -2.30 21.65 24.81
C GLY A 59 -3.13 22.88 24.43
N MET A 60 -3.07 23.34 23.17
CA MET A 60 -3.94 24.42 22.68
C MET A 60 -5.11 23.83 21.89
N PRO A 61 -6.38 24.18 22.22
CA PRO A 61 -7.54 23.65 21.51
C PRO A 61 -7.61 24.20 20.07
N GLY A 62 -7.97 23.32 19.13
CA GLY A 62 -8.07 23.64 17.70
C GLY A 62 -6.80 23.32 16.91
N GLY A 63 -6.68 23.93 15.72
CA GLY A 63 -5.64 23.61 14.74
C GLY A 63 -6.12 22.65 13.65
N GLY A 64 -5.28 22.47 12.62
CA GLY A 64 -5.58 21.58 11.49
C GLY A 64 -4.37 20.75 11.07
N LEU A 65 -4.51 20.04 9.95
CA LEU A 65 -3.51 19.14 9.40
C LEU A 65 -2.98 19.62 8.04
N ARG A 66 -3.08 20.92 7.74
CA ARG A 66 -2.65 21.48 6.44
C ARG A 66 -1.23 21.07 6.07
N MET A 67 -0.28 21.19 7.00
CA MET A 67 1.13 20.84 6.77
C MET A 67 1.33 19.35 6.45
N ALA A 68 0.51 18.47 7.02
CA ALA A 68 0.57 17.04 6.72
C ALA A 68 0.08 16.74 5.30
N PHE A 69 -1.03 17.35 4.87
CA PHE A 69 -1.56 17.15 3.51
C PHE A 69 -0.64 17.74 2.43
N VAL A 70 -0.19 18.98 2.62
CA VAL A 70 0.69 19.66 1.67
C VAL A 70 2.04 18.94 1.58
N GLY A 71 2.62 18.58 2.73
CA GLY A 71 3.88 17.84 2.77
C GLY A 71 3.77 16.47 2.10
N GLN A 72 2.72 15.72 2.41
CA GLN A 72 2.48 14.40 1.81
C GLN A 72 2.33 14.50 0.29
N PHE A 73 1.53 15.46 -0.21
CA PHE A 73 1.33 15.64 -1.63
C PHE A 73 2.63 16.01 -2.34
N LEU A 74 3.37 17.00 -1.80
CA LEU A 74 4.63 17.46 -2.39
C LEU A 74 5.68 16.34 -2.44
N ILE A 75 5.88 15.62 -1.34
CA ILE A 75 6.85 14.53 -1.27
C ILE A 75 6.44 13.40 -2.21
N THR A 76 5.18 12.98 -2.19
CA THR A 76 4.69 11.86 -3.02
C THR A 76 4.80 12.18 -4.50
N THR A 77 4.42 13.39 -4.91
CA THR A 77 4.49 13.82 -6.31
C THR A 77 5.94 13.85 -6.81
N ILE A 78 6.86 14.46 -6.05
CA ILE A 78 8.28 14.51 -6.44
C ILE A 78 8.87 13.10 -6.47
N ALA A 79 8.56 12.27 -5.48
CA ALA A 79 9.02 10.88 -5.42
C ALA A 79 8.49 10.06 -6.61
N ALA A 80 7.23 10.24 -7.01
CA ALA A 80 6.67 9.58 -8.18
C ALA A 80 7.33 10.08 -9.47
N PHE A 81 7.51 11.40 -9.63
CA PHE A 81 8.15 11.98 -10.82
C PHE A 81 9.58 11.50 -11.05
N ILE A 82 10.33 11.22 -9.98
CA ILE A 82 11.70 10.73 -10.08
C ILE A 82 11.74 9.20 -10.10
N GLY A 83 11.02 8.55 -9.18
CA GLY A 83 11.02 7.10 -8.99
C GLY A 83 10.36 6.34 -10.14
N THR A 84 9.27 6.86 -10.71
CA THR A 84 8.56 6.17 -11.80
C THR A 84 9.41 6.07 -13.07
N PRO A 85 10.03 7.14 -13.61
CA PRO A 85 10.92 7.01 -14.77
C PRO A 85 12.11 6.10 -14.51
N ILE A 86 12.74 6.19 -13.34
CA ILE A 86 13.88 5.33 -12.98
C ILE A 86 13.44 3.86 -12.92
N GLY A 87 12.30 3.57 -12.29
CA GLY A 87 11.74 2.23 -12.23
C GLY A 87 11.40 1.66 -13.61
N ILE A 88 10.84 2.49 -14.50
CA ILE A 88 10.56 2.10 -15.89
C ILE A 88 11.87 1.80 -16.64
N MET A 89 12.87 2.67 -16.55
CA MET A 89 14.16 2.46 -17.20
C MET A 89 14.86 1.19 -16.69
N ALA A 90 14.81 0.92 -15.39
CA ALA A 90 15.32 -0.32 -14.81
C ALA A 90 14.57 -1.55 -15.32
N GLY A 91 13.23 -1.48 -15.40
CA GLY A 91 12.40 -2.54 -15.96
C GLY A 91 12.71 -2.82 -17.43
N ILE A 92 12.88 -1.78 -18.26
CA ILE A 92 13.26 -1.90 -19.67
C ILE A 92 14.66 -2.50 -19.79
N PHE A 93 15.63 -2.04 -18.99
CA PHE A 93 16.98 -2.58 -19.02
C PHE A 93 17.00 -4.08 -18.69
N LEU A 94 16.29 -4.51 -17.66
CA LEU A 94 16.20 -5.93 -17.29
C LEU A 94 15.50 -6.77 -18.38
N ALA A 95 14.43 -6.23 -18.99
CA ALA A 95 13.69 -6.93 -20.03
C ALA A 95 14.51 -7.15 -21.31
N GLU A 96 15.29 -6.15 -21.72
CA GLU A 96 16.02 -6.18 -23.00
C GLU A 96 17.47 -6.69 -22.85
N TYR A 97 18.18 -6.22 -21.82
CA TYR A 97 19.62 -6.48 -21.64
C TYR A 97 19.93 -7.40 -20.45
N GLY A 98 18.95 -7.68 -19.59
CA GLY A 98 19.17 -8.45 -18.37
C GLY A 98 19.42 -9.94 -18.59
N ARG A 99 19.08 -10.51 -19.76
CA ARG A 99 19.18 -11.96 -20.02
C ARG A 99 20.59 -12.50 -19.74
N GLY A 100 20.68 -13.40 -18.75
CA GLY A 100 21.93 -14.06 -18.35
C GLY A 100 22.75 -13.33 -17.30
N THR A 101 22.31 -12.16 -16.82
CA THR A 101 22.94 -11.45 -15.69
C THR A 101 22.34 -11.90 -14.36
N TRP A 102 23.13 -11.82 -13.28
CA TRP A 102 22.68 -12.19 -11.94
C TRP A 102 21.44 -11.40 -11.48
N TRP A 103 21.36 -10.12 -11.84
CA TRP A 103 20.24 -9.23 -11.51
C TRP A 103 18.91 -9.66 -12.12
N ALA A 104 18.92 -10.19 -13.34
CA ALA A 104 17.71 -10.70 -13.99
C ALA A 104 17.28 -12.10 -13.50
N MET A 105 18.15 -12.80 -12.78
CA MET A 105 17.80 -14.07 -12.13
C MET A 105 17.23 -13.87 -10.72
N PHE A 106 17.57 -12.74 -10.08
CA PHE A 106 17.11 -12.40 -8.74
C PHE A 106 15.74 -11.72 -8.72
N VAL A 107 15.45 -10.88 -9.72
CA VAL A 107 14.13 -10.28 -9.96
C VAL A 107 13.18 -11.30 -10.58
#